data_AF-A0A368F4J0-F1
#
_entry.id   AF-A0A368F4J0-F1
#
_cell.length_a   1.000
_cell.length_b   1.000
_cell.length_c   1.000
_cell.angle_alpha   90.00
_cell.angle_beta   90.00
_cell.angle_gamma   90.00
#
_symmetry.space_group_name_H-M   'P 1'
#
loop_
_entity.id
_entity.type
_entity.pdbx_description
1 polymer ?
#
loop_
_entity_poly.entity_id
_entity_poly.type
_entity_poly.pdbx_seq_one_letter_code
_entity_poly.pdbx_strand_id
1 'polypeptide(L)' 'MSVHFVDKFYEGYTMEGVKPTEGVVRHYRDVNAGQWGKYWLKEVEKMGNFSMTNYPEKWMDRLRSNVQRRVQHVYGGQH' A
#
# COMPACT_ATOMS: atom_id res chain seq x y z
N MET A 1 -4.86 -9.95 -4.75
CA MET A 1 -4.73 -8.54 -5.17
C MET A 1 -6.05 -7.96 -5.70
N SER A 2 -7.22 -8.39 -5.19
CA SER A 2 -8.53 -7.87 -5.66
C SER A 2 -8.96 -6.55 -5.00
N VAL A 3 -8.36 -6.17 -3.87
CA VAL A 3 -8.71 -4.95 -3.09
C VAL A 3 -8.36 -3.63 -3.78
N HIS A 4 -7.68 -3.66 -4.93
CA HIS A 4 -7.28 -2.46 -5.67
C HIS A 4 -7.91 -2.34 -7.06
N PHE A 5 -8.79 -3.27 -7.45
CA PHE A 5 -9.53 -3.15 -8.71
C PHE A 5 -10.84 -2.39 -8.46
N VAL A 6 -10.98 -1.27 -9.18
CA VAL A 6 -12.21 -0.49 -9.19
C VAL A 6 -13.27 -1.29 -9.95
N ASP A 7 -14.40 -1.55 -9.30
CA ASP A 7 -15.51 -2.31 -9.88
C ASP A 7 -16.53 -1.40 -10.60
N LYS A 8 -16.55 -0.10 -10.27
CA LYS A 8 -17.43 0.90 -10.89
C LYS A 8 -16.73 2.26 -11.04
N PHE A 9 -16.94 2.88 -12.20
CA PHE A 9 -16.53 4.26 -12.46
C PHE A 9 -17.76 5.17 -12.51
N TYR A 10 -17.61 6.40 -12.00
CA TYR A 10 -18.55 7.49 -12.24
C TYR A 10 -18.26 8.14 -13.59
N GLU A 11 -19.24 8.86 -14.15
CA GLU A 11 -19.06 9.57 -15.42
C GLU A 11 -17.85 10.51 -15.37
N GLY A 12 -16.99 10.43 -16.39
CA GLY A 12 -15.74 11.20 -16.48
C GLY A 12 -14.51 10.59 -15.79
N TYR A 13 -14.64 9.45 -15.11
CA TYR A 13 -13.52 8.77 -14.44
C TYR A 13 -13.10 7.49 -15.17
N THR A 14 -11.79 7.26 -15.25
CA THR A 14 -11.19 6.06 -15.85
C THR A 14 -10.07 5.53 -14.98
N MET A 15 -9.76 4.23 -15.11
CA MET A 15 -8.54 3.65 -14.55
C MET A 15 -7.43 3.70 -15.58
N GLU A 16 -6.27 4.17 -15.16
CA GLU A 16 -5.03 4.10 -15.93
C GLU A 16 -4.02 3.23 -15.18
N GLY A 17 -3.44 2.27 -15.88
CA GLY A 17 -2.37 1.44 -15.33
C GLY A 17 -1.05 2.19 -15.36
N VAL A 18 -0.41 2.36 -14.19
CA VAL A 18 0.90 3.01 -14.06
C VAL A 18 2.00 2.03 -14.50
N LYS A 19 2.94 2.44 -15.36
CA LYS A 19 4.06 1.57 -15.73
C LYS A 19 4.98 1.33 -14.53
N PRO A 20 5.70 0.20 -14.47
CA PRO A 20 6.67 -0.06 -13.40
C PRO A 20 7.79 1.01 -13.31
N THR A 21 8.07 1.72 -14.40
CA THR A 21 9.05 2.83 -14.42
C THR A 21 8.51 4.15 -13.87
N GLU A 22 7.19 4.28 -13.72
CA GLU A 22 6.50 5.52 -13.35
C GLU A 22 6.04 5.49 -11.88
N GLY A 23 6.07 4.32 -11.22
CA GLY A 23 5.56 4.15 -9.86
C GLY A 23 6.32 3.11 -9.05
N VAL A 24 6.12 3.12 -7.73
CA VAL A 24 6.68 2.14 -6.80
C VAL A 24 5.56 1.46 -6.04
N VAL A 25 5.48 0.14 -6.10
CA VAL A 25 4.60 -0.65 -5.24
C VAL A 25 5.30 -0.90 -3.92
N ARG A 26 4.73 -0.42 -2.81
CA ARG A 26 5.18 -0.76 -1.45
C ARG A 26 4.13 -1.63 -0.78
N HIS A 27 4.53 -2.79 -0.29
CA HIS A 27 3.65 -3.71 0.41
C HIS A 27 4.10 -3.88 1.87
N TYR A 28 3.21 -3.64 2.82
CA TYR A 28 3.49 -3.67 4.28
C TYR A 28 2.84 -4.89 4.95
N ARG A 29 2.92 -6.06 4.32
CA ARG A 29 2.37 -7.31 4.86
C ARG A 29 3.48 -8.34 4.98
N ASP A 30 3.49 -9.06 6.09
CA ASP A 30 4.35 -10.23 6.25
C ASP A 30 4.00 -11.27 5.17
N VAL A 31 5.00 -11.73 4.43
CA VAL A 31 4.84 -12.74 3.37
C VAL A 31 4.29 -14.06 3.90
N ASN A 32 4.52 -14.34 5.19
CA ASN A 32 4.03 -15.51 5.91
C ASN A 32 2.63 -15.31 6.51
N ALA A 33 2.06 -14.11 6.44
CA ALA A 33 0.72 -13.86 6.96
C ALA A 33 -0.33 -14.62 6.13
N GLY A 34 -0.84 -15.71 6.71
CA GLY A 34 -1.81 -16.59 6.07
C GLY A 34 -1.21 -17.36 4.90
N GLN A 35 -1.82 -17.27 3.72
CA GLN A 35 -1.32 -17.91 2.49
C GLN A 35 -0.93 -16.87 1.43
N TRP A 36 -0.67 -15.62 1.84
CA TRP A 36 -0.45 -14.52 0.90
C TRP A 36 0.78 -14.77 0.02
N GLY A 37 1.94 -15.09 0.61
CA GLY A 37 3.17 -15.33 -0.14
C GLY A 37 3.01 -16.45 -1.17
N LYS A 38 2.35 -17.55 -0.78
CA LYS A 38 2.06 -18.68 -1.68
C LYS A 38 1.29 -18.27 -2.93
N TYR A 39 0.31 -17.36 -2.80
CA TYR A 39 -0.55 -16.97 -3.91
C TYR A 39 -0.05 -15.76 -4.71
N TRP A 40 0.65 -14.83 -4.07
CA TRP A 40 0.90 -13.50 -4.65
C TRP A 40 2.37 -13.13 -4.83
N LEU A 41 3.30 -13.78 -4.14
CA LEU A 41 4.72 -13.38 -4.18
C LEU A 41 5.27 -13.44 -5.60
N LYS A 42 4.99 -14.52 -6.34
CA LYS A 42 5.42 -14.71 -7.74
C LYS A 42 4.92 -13.60 -8.68
N GLU A 43 3.73 -13.04 -8.43
CA GLU A 43 3.20 -11.96 -9.26
C GLU A 43 3.88 -10.63 -8.94
N VAL A 44 4.23 -10.39 -7.68
CA VAL A 44 4.97 -9.20 -7.27
C VAL A 44 6.41 -9.24 -7.77
N GLU A 45 7.05 -10.41 -7.79
CA GLU A 45 8.41 -10.60 -8.33
C GLU A 45 8.54 -10.21 -9.81
N LYS A 46 7.45 -10.29 -10.60
CA LYS A 46 7.44 -9.83 -11.99
C LYS A 46 7.62 -8.31 -12.13
N MET A 47 7.40 -7.55 -11.06
CA MET A 47 7.54 -6.08 -11.06
C MET A 47 8.99 -5.62 -10.87
N GLY A 48 9.90 -6.53 -10.54
CA GLY A 48 11.33 -6.24 -10.37
C GLY A 48 11.90 -6.83 -9.08
N ASN A 49 13.21 -6.63 -8.89
CA ASN A 49 13.91 -7.14 -7.71
C ASN A 49 13.45 -6.41 -6.44
N PHE A 50 13.21 -7.18 -5.38
CA PHE A 50 12.99 -6.60 -4.06
C PHE A 50 14.24 -5.87 -3.59
N SER A 51 14.03 -4.72 -2.96
CA SER A 51 15.07 -4.00 -2.25
C SER A 51 14.54 -3.56 -0.90
N MET A 52 15.39 -3.62 0.11
CA MET A 52 15.08 -3.01 1.39
C MET A 52 15.15 -1.50 1.21
N THR A 53 14.01 -0.84 1.29
CA THR A 53 13.93 0.62 1.22
C THR A 53 13.69 1.18 2.61
N ASN A 54 14.41 2.25 2.96
CA ASN A 54 14.03 3.09 4.08
C ASN A 54 12.95 4.09 3.65
N TYR A 55 12.11 4.51 4.60
CA TYR A 55 11.22 5.64 4.37
C TYR A 55 12.04 6.94 4.47
N PRO A 56 11.82 7.95 3.61
CA PRO A 56 12.62 9.18 3.65
C PRO A 56 12.55 9.86 5.02
N GLU A 57 13.71 10.09 5.65
CA GLU A 57 13.81 10.62 7.02
C GLU A 57 13.04 11.93 7.21
N LYS A 58 13.13 12.84 6.22
CA LYS A 58 12.42 14.13 6.21
C LYS A 58 10.90 14.03 6.37
N TRP A 59 10.31 12.87 6.09
CA TRP A 59 8.87 12.63 6.19
C TRP A 59 8.47 11.72 7.35
N MET A 60 9.42 11.15 8.07
CA MET A 60 9.16 10.13 9.10
C MET A 60 8.28 10.68 10.23
N ASP A 61 8.60 11.86 10.74
CA ASP A 61 7.84 12.51 11.81
C ASP A 61 6.43 12.90 11.38
N ARG A 62 6.29 13.39 10.15
CA ARG A 62 4.99 13.76 9.59
C ARG A 62 4.11 12.53 9.38
N LEU A 63 4.67 11.43 8.87
CA LEU A 63 3.95 10.17 8.72
C LEU A 63 3.48 9.66 10.08
N ARG A 64 4.39 9.54 11.06
CA ARG A 64 4.08 9.06 12.40
C ARG A 64 2.97 9.88 13.07
N SER A 65 3.10 11.21 13.08
CA SER A 65 2.10 12.09 13.69
C SER A 65 0.74 12.03 12.99
N ASN A 66 0.70 11.91 11.67
CA ASN A 66 -0.54 11.72 10.91
C ASN A 66 -1.24 10.41 11.28
N VAL A 67 -0.49 9.31 11.37
CA VAL A 67 -1.02 7.99 11.76
C VAL A 67 -1.59 8.06 13.18
N GLN A 68 -0.83 8.59 14.14
CA GLN A 68 -1.28 8.75 15.52
C GLN A 68 -2.56 9.58 15.62
N ARG A 69 -2.62 10.73 14.93
CA ARG A 69 -3.83 11.57 14.89
C ARG A 69 -5.03 10.82 14.31
N ARG A 70 -4.84 10.06 13.23
CA ARG A 70 -5.94 9.31 12.60
C ARG A 70 -6.45 8.20 13.53
N VAL A 71 -5.55 7.46 14.17
CA VAL A 71 -5.91 6.41 15.15
C VAL A 71 -6.68 7.03 16.31
N GLN A 72 -6.20 8.12 16.89
CA GLN A 72 -6.90 8.81 17.98
C GLN A 72 -8.28 9.32 17.54
N HIS A 73 -8.38 9.88 16.34
CA HIS A 73 -9.67 10.36 15.82
C HIS A 73 -10.69 9.23 15.62
N VAL A 74 -10.26 8.06 15.12
CA VAL A 74 -11.16 6.94 14.81
C VAL A 74 -11.51 6.14 16.06
N TYR A 75 -10.54 5.90 16.95
CA TYR A 75 -10.69 4.98 18.08
C TYR A 75 -10.62 5.64 19.46
N GLY A 76 -10.06 6.85 19.55
CA GLY A 76 -9.82 7.54 20.81
C GLY A 76 -11.03 8.20 21.45
N GLY A 77 -12.20 8.16 20.78
CA GLY A 77 -13.49 8.58 21.35
C GLY A 77 -14.30 7.43 21.96
N GLN A 78 -13.72 6.23 22.13
CA GLN A 78 -14.37 5.10 22.78
C GLN A 78 -14.11 5.09 24.29
N HIS A 79 -14.48 6.16 25.02
CA HIS A 79 -14.63 6.15 26.48
C HIS A 79 -15.68 7.18 26.91
#